data_AF-A0AAW4X2J5-F1
#
_entry.id   AF-A0AAW4X2J5-F1
#
_cell.length_a   1.000
_cell.length_b   1.000
_cell.length_c   1.000
_cell.angle_alpha   90.00
_cell.angle_beta   90.00
_cell.angle_gamma   90.00
#
_symmetry.space_group_name_H-M   'P 1'
#
loop_
_entity.id
_entity.type
_entity.pdbx_description
1 polymer ?
#
loop_
_entity_poly.entity_id
_entity_poly.type
_entity_poly.pdbx_seq_one_letter_code
_entity_poly.pdbx_strand_id
1 'polypeptide(L)'
;MPVEINITDKDIEYAESILLNEDESFKDDNDERISCIKNLETIDLHAVPGSGKTTVLLAKLLILERKLPFKDGSGILVISHTNAAVDEIKNEIEEYCPKLFSYPNFVGTIQSFVNQYLAKPYFK
;
A
#
# COMPACT_ATOMS: atom_id res chain seq x y z
N MET A 1 -8.78 21.03 0.25
CA MET A 1 -8.10 20.78 1.53
C MET A 1 -7.40 19.45 1.38
N PRO A 2 -6.12 19.32 1.79
CA PRO A 2 -5.45 18.03 1.77
C PRO A 2 -6.24 17.02 2.61
N VAL A 3 -6.21 15.76 2.21
CA VAL A 3 -6.94 14.70 2.90
C VAL A 3 -6.26 14.43 4.23
N GLU A 4 -6.95 14.69 5.35
CA GLU A 4 -6.49 14.27 6.66
C GLU A 4 -6.76 12.76 6.81
N ILE A 5 -5.71 11.97 6.60
CA ILE A 5 -5.73 10.52 6.85
C ILE A 5 -5.21 10.29 8.27
N ASN A 6 -5.96 9.53 9.06
CA ASN A 6 -5.54 9.08 10.39
C ASN A 6 -5.52 7.54 10.43
N ILE A 7 -4.38 6.96 10.79
CA ILE A 7 -4.18 5.52 10.96
C ILE A 7 -4.20 5.20 12.45
N THR A 8 -5.22 4.47 12.89
CA THR A 8 -5.46 4.12 14.29
C THR A 8 -4.92 2.74 14.63
N ASP A 9 -4.81 2.42 15.93
CA ASP A 9 -4.39 1.06 16.35
C ASP A 9 -5.37 -0.02 15.88
N LYS A 10 -6.67 0.30 15.79
CA LYS A 10 -7.68 -0.60 15.20
C LYS A 10 -7.45 -0.88 13.72
N ASP A 11 -6.87 0.09 13.00
CA ASP A 11 -6.50 -0.11 11.60
C ASP A 11 -5.30 -1.08 11.52
N ILE A 12 -4.35 -1.01 12.47
CA ILE A 12 -3.23 -1.96 12.58
C ILE A 12 -3.74 -3.36 12.91
N GLU A 13 -4.57 -3.51 13.94
CA GLU A 13 -5.19 -4.79 14.34
C GLU A 13 -5.95 -5.44 13.17
N TYR A 14 -6.65 -4.64 12.36
CA TYR A 14 -7.30 -5.12 11.14
C TYR A 14 -6.30 -5.69 10.13
N ALA A 15 -5.19 -4.97 9.86
CA ALA A 15 -4.17 -5.46 8.94
C ALA A 15 -3.48 -6.72 9.46
N GLU A 16 -3.22 -6.81 10.77
CA GLU A 16 -2.66 -8.00 11.43
C GLU A 16 -3.58 -9.21 11.24
N SER A 17 -4.89 -9.05 11.43
CA SER A 17 -5.87 -10.14 11.27
C SER A 17 -5.97 -10.72 9.86
N ILE A 18 -5.42 -10.02 8.86
CA ILE A 18 -5.39 -10.46 7.46
C ILE A 18 -4.03 -11.05 7.11
N LEU A 19 -2.94 -10.37 7.52
CA LEU A 19 -1.60 -10.66 7.02
C LEU A 19 -0.78 -11.58 7.92
N LEU A 20 -1.15 -11.73 9.20
CA LEU A 20 -0.35 -12.41 10.21
C LEU A 20 -1.15 -13.54 10.87
N ASN A 21 -0.45 -14.47 11.52
CA ASN A 21 -1.09 -15.51 12.33
C ASN A 21 -1.58 -14.95 13.68
N GLU A 22 -2.45 -15.67 14.38
CA GLU A 22 -3.09 -15.21 15.64
C GLU A 22 -2.10 -14.77 16.74
N ASP A 23 -0.89 -15.35 16.77
CA ASP A 23 0.14 -15.05 17.78
C ASP A 23 1.19 -14.02 17.30
N GLU A 24 1.02 -13.46 16.09
CA GLU A 24 1.96 -12.52 15.48
C GLU A 24 1.41 -11.10 15.50
N SER A 25 2.31 -10.11 15.57
CA SER A 25 1.94 -8.69 15.49
C SER A 25 3.02 -7.87 14.79
N PHE A 26 2.68 -6.67 14.37
CA PHE A 26 3.63 -5.69 13.87
C PHE A 26 4.42 -4.99 15.00
N LYS A 27 4.12 -5.26 16.28
CA LYS A 27 4.95 -4.77 17.37
C LYS A 27 6.30 -5.46 17.33
N ASP A 28 7.35 -4.64 17.30
CA ASP A 28 8.74 -5.05 17.48
C ASP A 28 9.32 -4.25 18.66
N ASP A 29 10.56 -4.55 19.07
CA ASP A 29 11.18 -3.94 20.26
C ASP A 29 11.17 -2.40 20.25
N ASN A 30 11.08 -1.78 19.06
CA ASN A 30 11.13 -0.34 18.86
C ASN A 30 9.85 0.24 18.22
N ASP A 31 8.81 -0.57 18.03
CA ASP A 31 7.61 -0.25 17.23
C ASP A 31 7.93 0.33 15.83
N GLU A 32 9.03 -0.10 15.20
CA GLU A 32 9.50 0.43 13.91
C GLU A 32 8.52 0.14 12.79
N ARG A 33 7.97 -1.09 12.73
CA ARG A 33 6.98 -1.49 11.74
C ARG A 33 5.69 -0.66 11.88
N ILE A 34 5.15 -0.52 13.09
CA ILE A 34 3.94 0.28 13.33
C ILE A 34 4.19 1.74 12.98
N SER A 35 5.36 2.28 13.35
CA SER A 35 5.76 3.64 13.01
C SER A 35 5.81 3.84 11.50
N CYS A 36 6.34 2.88 10.74
CA CYS A 36 6.33 2.93 9.28
C CYS A 36 4.91 2.88 8.70
N ILE A 37 4.04 2.01 9.22
CA ILE A 37 2.65 1.87 8.74
C ILE A 37 1.90 3.19 8.95
N LYS A 38 2.05 3.82 10.13
CA LYS A 38 1.39 5.09 10.49
C LYS A 38 1.97 6.32 9.79
N ASN A 39 3.21 6.25 9.31
CA ASN A 39 3.86 7.40 8.69
C ASN A 39 3.22 7.75 7.35
N LEU A 40 2.75 8.99 7.18
CA LEU A 40 2.15 9.48 5.92
C LEU A 40 3.06 10.46 5.16
N GLU A 41 4.25 10.72 5.70
CA GLU A 41 5.29 11.55 5.11
C GLU A 41 6.19 10.71 4.19
N THR A 42 7.15 11.38 3.56
CA THR A 42 8.18 10.71 2.76
C THR A 42 9.17 9.99 3.68
N ILE A 43 9.34 8.69 3.46
CA ILE A 43 10.31 7.86 4.17
C ILE A 43 11.04 6.92 3.21
N ASP A 44 12.27 6.59 3.57
CA ASP A 44 13.03 5.52 2.94
C ASP A 44 13.17 4.37 3.94
N LEU A 45 12.73 3.18 3.53
CA LEU A 45 12.70 2.00 4.39
C LEU A 45 13.84 1.05 4.03
N HIS A 46 14.96 1.22 4.72
CA HIS A 46 16.11 0.34 4.62
C HIS A 46 15.95 -0.88 5.53
N ALA A 47 15.98 -2.08 4.95
CA ALA A 47 16.01 -3.29 5.75
C ALA A 47 16.65 -4.48 5.02
N VAL A 48 17.09 -5.48 5.78
CA VAL A 48 17.68 -6.72 5.25
C VAL A 48 16.63 -7.60 4.52
N PRO A 49 17.05 -8.54 3.66
CA PRO A 49 16.15 -9.54 3.12
C PRO A 49 15.40 -10.29 4.24
N GLY A 50 14.11 -10.57 4.04
CA GLY A 50 13.28 -11.27 5.03
C GLY A 50 12.79 -10.43 6.22
N SER A 51 13.06 -9.12 6.26
CA SER A 51 12.67 -8.24 7.38
C SER A 51 11.17 -7.88 7.46
N GLY A 52 10.36 -8.30 6.47
CA GLY A 52 8.92 -7.98 6.41
C GLY A 52 8.55 -6.65 5.73
N LYS A 53 9.45 -6.07 4.90
CA LYS A 53 9.17 -4.79 4.20
C LYS A 53 7.89 -4.84 3.36
N THR A 54 7.73 -5.91 2.57
CA THR A 54 6.54 -6.09 1.74
C THR A 54 5.30 -6.20 2.62
N THR A 55 5.33 -6.99 3.70
CA THR A 55 4.21 -7.12 4.63
C THR A 55 3.80 -5.79 5.27
N VAL A 56 4.77 -4.95 5.67
CA VAL A 56 4.50 -3.59 6.17
C VAL A 56 3.84 -2.71 5.12
N LEU A 57 4.28 -2.78 3.85
CA LEU A 57 3.64 -2.08 2.74
C LEU A 57 2.20 -2.57 2.53
N LEU A 58 1.98 -3.90 2.51
CA LEU A 58 0.66 -4.50 2.34
C LEU A 58 -0.29 -4.07 3.46
N ALA A 59 0.18 -4.06 4.71
CA ALA A 59 -0.59 -3.60 5.86
C ALA A 59 -1.05 -2.15 5.68
N LYS A 60 -0.15 -1.27 5.24
CA LYS A 60 -0.48 0.12 4.95
C LYS A 60 -1.50 0.25 3.83
N LEU A 61 -1.38 -0.55 2.76
CA LEU A 61 -2.33 -0.53 1.64
C LEU A 61 -3.72 -1.03 2.06
N LEU A 62 -3.82 -2.11 2.85
CA LEU A 62 -5.08 -2.60 3.44
C LEU A 62 -5.78 -1.53 4.28
N ILE A 63 -4.99 -0.77 5.06
CA ILE A 63 -5.53 0.30 5.89
C ILE A 63 -6.02 1.46 5.01
N LEU A 64 -5.21 1.87 4.04
CA LEU A 64 -5.55 2.99 3.16
C LEU A 64 -6.77 2.69 2.27
N GLU A 65 -6.98 1.43 1.87
CA GLU A 65 -8.21 0.99 1.22
C GLU A 65 -9.45 1.45 1.98
N ARG A 66 -9.46 1.31 3.32
CA ARG A 66 -10.61 1.69 4.16
C ARG A 66 -10.84 3.21 4.20
N LYS A 67 -9.86 4.00 3.77
CA LYS A 67 -9.90 5.47 3.71
C LYS A 67 -10.22 5.99 2.31
N LEU A 68 -10.20 5.12 1.30
CA LEU A 68 -10.59 5.44 -0.08
C LEU A 68 -12.13 5.45 -0.26
N PRO A 69 -12.67 6.25 -1.20
CA PRO A 69 -11.96 7.22 -2.02
C PRO A 69 -11.62 8.49 -1.22
N PHE A 70 -10.53 9.15 -1.59
CA PHE A 70 -10.15 10.41 -0.97
C PHE A 70 -11.05 11.56 -1.42
N LYS A 71 -11.39 12.46 -0.49
CA LYS A 71 -12.36 13.55 -0.72
C LYS A 71 -11.91 14.57 -1.77
N ASP A 72 -10.61 14.70 -1.99
CA ASP A 72 -10.03 15.62 -2.98
C ASP A 72 -9.91 14.99 -4.38
N GLY A 73 -10.35 13.74 -4.54
CA GLY A 73 -10.27 13.00 -5.81
C GLY A 73 -8.88 12.44 -6.13
N SER A 74 -7.90 12.59 -5.23
CA SER A 74 -6.59 11.95 -5.37
C SER A 74 -6.69 10.43 -5.19
N GLY A 75 -5.62 9.73 -5.57
CA GLY A 75 -5.49 8.28 -5.45
C GLY A 75 -4.10 7.87 -5.00
N ILE A 76 -3.94 6.58 -4.73
CA ILE A 76 -2.71 5.92 -4.32
C ILE A 76 -2.01 5.38 -5.57
N LEU A 77 -0.71 5.64 -5.67
CA LEU A 77 0.16 5.15 -6.71
C LEU A 77 1.20 4.20 -6.12
N VAL A 78 1.10 2.91 -6.48
CA VAL A 78 2.07 1.88 -6.13
C VAL A 78 2.80 1.46 -7.40
N ILE A 79 4.12 1.65 -7.41
CA ILE A 79 4.98 1.33 -8.55
C ILE A 79 6.03 0.31 -8.15
N SER A 80 6.25 -0.68 -9.02
CA SER A 80 7.39 -1.59 -8.95
C SER A 80 8.17 -1.66 -10.27
N HIS A 81 9.35 -2.27 -10.24
CA HIS A 81 10.15 -2.56 -11.43
C HIS A 81 9.74 -3.85 -12.15
N THR A 82 9.10 -4.80 -11.45
CA THR A 82 8.79 -6.13 -12.00
C THR A 82 7.32 -6.46 -11.85
N ASN A 83 6.78 -7.24 -12.78
CA ASN A 83 5.43 -7.78 -12.66
C ASN A 83 5.33 -8.74 -11.47
N ALA A 84 6.38 -9.53 -11.17
CA ALA A 84 6.37 -10.45 -10.04
C ALA A 84 6.04 -9.76 -8.70
N ALA A 85 6.60 -8.58 -8.44
CA ALA A 85 6.28 -7.81 -7.23
C ALA A 85 4.88 -7.18 -7.27
N VAL A 86 4.37 -6.83 -8.45
CA VAL A 86 2.98 -6.36 -8.61
C VAL A 86 2.00 -7.52 -8.35
N ASP A 87 2.32 -8.70 -8.86
CA ASP A 87 1.53 -9.91 -8.70
C ASP A 87 1.53 -10.37 -7.24
N GLU A 88 2.67 -10.27 -6.54
CA GLU A 88 2.74 -10.47 -5.08
C GLU A 88 1.77 -9.55 -4.34
N ILE A 89 1.78 -8.24 -4.62
CA ILE A 89 0.83 -7.31 -4.00
C ILE A 89 -0.63 -7.69 -4.30
N LYS A 90 -0.94 -8.02 -5.56
CA LYS A 90 -2.31 -8.39 -5.95
C LYS A 90 -2.77 -9.66 -5.25
N ASN A 91 -1.98 -10.72 -5.33
CA ASN A 91 -2.35 -12.02 -4.77
C ASN A 91 -2.62 -11.96 -3.26
N GLU A 92 -1.88 -11.10 -2.55
CA GLU A 92 -2.02 -10.98 -1.09
C GLU A 92 -3.22 -10.12 -0.65
N ILE A 93 -3.54 -9.03 -1.39
CA ILE A 93 -4.53 -8.06 -0.88
C ILE A 93 -5.66 -7.67 -1.84
N GLU A 94 -5.70 -8.18 -3.08
CA GLU A 94 -6.71 -7.77 -4.08
C GLU A 94 -8.14 -8.04 -3.62
N GLU A 95 -8.41 -9.18 -2.98
CA GLU A 95 -9.75 -9.52 -2.49
C GLU A 95 -10.25 -8.56 -1.39
N TYR A 96 -9.33 -7.96 -0.63
CA TYR A 96 -9.64 -7.01 0.44
C TYR A 96 -9.66 -5.55 -0.05
N CYS A 97 -9.05 -5.27 -1.21
CA CYS A 97 -8.74 -3.93 -1.66
C CYS A 97 -9.39 -3.51 -3.00
N PRO A 98 -10.71 -3.69 -3.20
CA PRO A 98 -11.33 -3.40 -4.50
C PRO A 98 -11.21 -1.94 -4.94
N LYS A 99 -11.15 -0.95 -4.03
CA LYS A 99 -11.00 0.46 -4.39
C LYS A 99 -9.57 0.81 -4.77
N LEU A 100 -8.57 0.24 -4.11
CA LEU A 100 -7.14 0.42 -4.42
C LEU A 100 -6.78 -0.03 -5.84
N PHE A 101 -7.43 -1.08 -6.34
CA PHE A 101 -7.23 -1.58 -7.70
C PHE A 101 -8.16 -0.90 -8.74
N SER A 102 -8.88 0.14 -8.33
CA SER A 102 -9.79 0.92 -9.17
C SER A 102 -9.34 2.38 -9.28
N TYR A 103 -9.67 3.05 -10.39
CA TYR A 103 -9.43 4.48 -10.57
C TYR A 103 -10.07 5.30 -9.41
N PRO A 104 -9.39 6.32 -8.85
CA PRO A 104 -8.18 6.99 -9.34
C PRO A 104 -6.84 6.36 -8.90
N ASN A 105 -6.85 5.18 -8.29
CA ASN A 105 -5.64 4.50 -7.82
C ASN A 105 -4.94 3.72 -8.94
N PHE A 106 -3.68 3.35 -8.70
CA PHE A 106 -2.90 2.52 -9.62
C PHE A 106 -1.90 1.64 -8.86
N VAL A 107 -1.88 0.35 -9.21
CA VAL A 107 -0.87 -0.61 -8.76
C VAL A 107 -0.28 -1.30 -9.99
N GLY A 108 1.00 -1.09 -10.27
CA GLY A 108 1.62 -1.62 -11.48
C GLY A 108 3.11 -1.35 -11.59
N THR A 109 3.66 -1.62 -12.77
CA THR A 109 5.06 -1.31 -13.05
C THR A 109 5.22 0.13 -13.50
N ILE A 110 6.43 0.67 -13.39
CA ILE A 110 6.76 1.99 -13.93
C ILE A 110 6.42 2.07 -15.43
N GLN A 111 6.68 0.99 -16.17
CA GLN A 111 6.40 0.89 -17.60
C GLN A 111 4.89 0.93 -17.88
N SER A 112 4.08 0.17 -17.14
CA SER A 112 2.63 0.18 -17.35
C SER A 112 2.01 1.52 -16.97
N PHE A 113 2.50 2.19 -15.92
CA PHE A 113 2.09 3.53 -15.54
C PHE A 113 2.34 4.55 -16.66
N VAL A 114 3.58 4.61 -17.15
CA VAL A 114 3.97 5.51 -18.25
C VAL A 114 3.14 5.22 -19.50
N ASN A 115 2.99 3.95 -19.87
CA ASN A 115 2.19 3.58 -21.04
C ASN A 115 0.73 4.01 -20.90
N GLN A 116 0.11 3.78 -19.75
CA GLN A 116 -1.30 4.08 -19.54
C GLN A 116 -1.60 5.58 -19.48
N TYR A 117 -0.81 6.35 -18.75
CA TYR A 117 -1.14 7.74 -18.43
C TYR A 117 -0.33 8.78 -19.20
N LEU A 118 0.85 8.44 -19.72
CA LEU A 118 1.72 9.39 -20.41
C LEU A 118 1.88 9.10 -21.89
N ALA A 119 1.74 7.84 -22.31
CA ALA A 119 1.98 7.44 -23.70
C ALA A 119 0.65 7.32 -24.48
N LYS A 120 -0.24 6.41 -24.06
CA LYS A 120 -1.53 6.15 -24.74
C LYS A 120 -2.37 7.41 -25.01
N PRO A 121 -2.48 8.40 -24.10
CA PRO A 121 -3.26 9.61 -24.38
C PRO A 121 -2.75 10.44 -25.57
N TYR A 122 -1.50 10.24 -25.99
CA TYR A 122 -0.84 10.98 -27.06
C TYR A 122 -0.59 10.15 -28.33
N PHE A 123 -0.85 8.84 -28.28
CA PHE A 123 -0.92 8.01 -29.47
C PHE A 123 -2.33 8.14 -30.08
N LYS A 124 -2.41 8.80 -31.24
CA LYS A 124 -3.61 8.85 -32.09
C LYS A 124 -3.75 7.58 -32.92
#